data_AF-A0A382HJ45-F1
#
_entry.id   AF-A0A382HJ45-F1
#
_cell.length_a   1.000
_cell.length_b   1.000
_cell.length_c   1.000
_cell.angle_alpha   90.00
_cell.angle_beta   90.00
_cell.angle_gamma   90.00
#
_symmetry.space_group_name_H-M   'P 1'
#
loop_
_entity.id
_entity.type
_entity.pdbx_description
1 polymer ?
#
loop_
_entity_poly.entity_id
_entity_poly.type
_entity_poly.pdbx_seq_one_letter_code
_entity_poly.pdbx_strand_id
1 'polypeptide(L)' 'HDGTYGVRKETHTYAVKIGEPVAKKITDNTDLVVSDCVMAGNHIAHIATQNIEAIHPITLVKMAYCL' A
#
# COMPACT_ATOMS: atom_id res chain seq x y z
N HIS A 1 9.47 5.69 -5.63
CA HIS A 1 9.67 4.97 -6.91
C HIS A 1 10.90 4.06 -6.95
N ASP A 2 11.86 4.15 -6.03
CA ASP A 2 13.09 3.34 -6.16
C ASP A 2 12.90 1.89 -5.67
N GLY A 3 12.86 0.95 -6.63
CA GLY A 3 12.83 -0.49 -6.37
C GLY A 3 14.08 -1.02 -5.66
N THR A 4 15.14 -0.22 -5.54
CA THR A 4 16.31 -0.56 -4.73
C THR A 4 15.90 -0.89 -3.30
N TYR A 5 15.20 0.01 -2.61
CA TYR A 5 14.81 -0.22 -1.22
C TYR A 5 13.67 -1.25 -1.09
N GLY A 6 12.64 -1.16 -1.93
CA GLY A 6 11.44 -1.98 -1.81
C GLY A 6 11.54 -3.41 -2.33
N VAL A 7 12.52 -3.73 -3.18
CA VAL A 7 12.60 -5.05 -3.86
C VAL A 7 13.87 -5.81 -3.51
N ARG A 8 15.00 -5.12 -3.28
CA ARG A 8 16.26 -5.80 -2.99
C ARG A 8 16.28 -6.33 -1.55
N LYS A 9 16.77 -7.55 -1.37
CA LYS A 9 16.82 -8.23 -0.07
C LYS A 9 17.63 -7.46 0.96
N GLU A 10 18.72 -6.83 0.52
CA GLU A 10 19.67 -6.13 1.39
C GLU A 10 19.05 -4.87 2.01
N THR A 11 18.09 -4.26 1.32
CA THR A 11 17.49 -2.98 1.69
C THR A 11 16.00 -3.06 2.03
N HIS A 12 15.38 -4.23 1.86
CA HIS A 12 13.96 -4.47 2.12
C HIS A 12 13.55 -4.13 3.57
N THR A 13 14.39 -4.46 4.55
CA THR A 13 14.11 -4.16 5.97
C THR A 13 14.03 -2.66 6.23
N TYR A 14 14.84 -1.85 5.54
CA TYR A 14 14.74 -0.39 5.62
C TYR A 14 13.45 0.11 4.97
N ALA A 15 13.05 -0.45 3.82
CA ALA A 15 11.78 -0.10 3.19
C ALA A 15 10.57 -0.45 4.06
N VAL A 16 10.58 -1.60 4.74
CA VAL A 16 9.55 -1.98 5.71
C VAL A 16 9.51 -0.98 6.85
N LYS A 17 10.66 -0.69 7.49
CA LYS A 17 10.75 0.28 8.59
C LYS A 17 10.23 1.67 8.22
N ILE A 18 10.48 2.12 6.99
CA ILE A 18 9.99 3.41 6.49
C ILE A 18 8.48 3.37 6.22
N GLY A 19 7.94 2.25 5.72
CA GLY A 19 6.52 2.08 5.42
C GLY A 19 5.63 1.82 6.65
N GLU A 20 6.20 1.27 7.73
CA GLU A 20 5.47 0.92 8.96
C GLU A 20 4.56 2.02 9.51
N PRO A 21 4.97 3.31 9.62
CA PRO A 21 4.09 4.34 10.17
C PRO A 21 2.85 4.60 9.33
N VAL A 22 2.91 4.33 8.02
CA VAL A 22 1.75 4.44 7.12
C VAL A 22 0.88 3.20 7.23
N ALA A 23 1.48 2.01 7.23
CA ALA A 23 0.75 0.75 7.40
C ALA A 23 0.00 0.68 8.73
N LYS A 24 0.57 1.20 9.83
CA LYS A 24 -0.10 1.28 11.15
C LYS A 24 -1.35 2.15 11.20
N LYS A 25 -1.59 2.98 10.17
CA LYS A 25 -2.83 3.75 10.05
C LYS A 25 -3.98 2.92 9.48
N ILE A 26 -3.66 1.78 8.87
CA ILE A 26 -4.66 0.81 8.44
C ILE A 26 -5.16 0.11 9.70
N THR A 27 -6.47 0.16 9.88
CA THR A 27 -7.19 -0.43 11.00
C THR A 27 -8.29 -1.33 10.46
N ASP A 28 -8.93 -2.10 11.35
CA ASP A 28 -10.03 -3.00 10.97
C ASP A 28 -11.27 -2.25 10.43
N ASN A 29 -11.33 -0.92 10.63
CA ASN A 29 -12.38 -0.04 10.10
C ASN A 29 -11.97 0.65 8.78
N THR A 30 -10.84 0.28 8.18
CA THR A 30 -10.38 0.90 6.93
C THR A 30 -11.08 0.27 5.74
N ASP A 31 -11.88 1.05 5.02
CA ASP A 31 -12.61 0.54 3.86
C ASP A 31 -11.71 0.28 2.66
N LEU A 32 -10.81 1.22 2.35
CA LEU A 32 -9.99 1.20 1.14
C LEU A 32 -8.59 1.76 1.39
N VAL A 33 -7.59 1.10 0.80
CA VAL A 33 -6.24 1.64 0.63
C VAL A 33 -6.06 1.98 -0.84
N VAL A 34 -5.58 3.18 -1.12
CA VAL A 34 -5.47 3.68 -2.50
C VAL A 34 -4.06 4.17 -2.78
N SER A 35 -3.48 3.76 -3.90
CA SER A 35 -2.18 4.24 -4.37
C SER A 35 -2.11 4.26 -5.90
N ASP A 36 -1.60 5.35 -6.44
CA ASP A 36 -1.27 5.50 -7.86
C ASP A 36 -0.07 4.64 -8.28
N CYS A 37 0.82 4.36 -7.34
CA CYS A 37 1.96 3.47 -7.54
C CYS A 37 1.64 2.06 -7.03
N VAL A 38 1.50 1.10 -7.95
CA VAL A 38 1.23 -0.31 -7.63
C VAL A 38 2.24 -0.87 -6.61
N MET A 39 3.53 -0.53 -6.77
CA MET A 39 4.56 -0.97 -5.82
C MET A 39 4.37 -0.37 -4.43
N ALA A 40 4.04 0.92 -4.32
CA ALA A 40 3.85 1.56 -3.03
C ALA A 40 2.59 1.03 -2.33
N GLY A 41 1.48 0.91 -3.07
CA GLY A 41 0.23 0.33 -2.57
C GLY A 41 0.46 -1.09 -2.04
N ASN A 42 1.05 -1.96 -2.85
CA ASN A 42 1.33 -3.34 -2.47
C ASN A 42 2.32 -3.44 -1.30
N HIS A 43 3.34 -2.57 -1.26
CA HIS A 43 4.29 -2.54 -0.15
C HIS A 43 3.60 -2.19 1.17
N ILE A 44 2.73 -1.17 1.18
CA ILE A 44 1.98 -0.80 2.39
C ILE A 44 0.97 -1.88 2.77
N ALA A 45 0.24 -2.44 1.81
CA ALA A 45 -0.69 -3.54 2.04
C ALA A 45 0.02 -4.80 2.59
N HIS A 46 1.23 -5.09 2.12
CA HIS A 46 2.04 -6.21 2.61
C HIS A 46 2.54 -6.01 4.05
N ILE A 47 2.85 -4.78 4.45
CA ILE A 47 3.27 -4.45 5.82
C ILE A 47 2.07 -4.44 6.79
N ALA A 48 0.88 -4.13 6.29
CA ALA A 48 -0.33 -4.08 7.11
C ALA A 48 -0.62 -5.44 7.76
N THR A 49 -1.10 -5.41 9.00
CA THR A 49 -1.54 -6.64 9.68
C THR A 49 -2.93 -7.10 9.21
N GLN A 50 -3.70 -6.17 8.66
CA GLN A 50 -5.02 -6.40 8.10
C GLN A 50 -4.90 -7.05 6.72
N ASN A 51 -5.82 -7.96 6.41
CA ASN A 51 -5.95 -8.50 5.06
C ASN A 51 -6.67 -7.47 4.17
N ILE A 52 -5.92 -6.54 3.59
CA ILE A 52 -6.43 -5.47 2.73
C ILE A 52 -5.63 -5.39 1.44
N GLU A 53 -6.30 -5.05 0.35
CA GLU A 53 -5.67 -4.80 -0.95
C GLU A 53 -5.59 -3.29 -1.22
N ALA A 54 -4.52 -2.85 -1.87
CA ALA A 54 -4.40 -1.48 -2.36
C ALA A 54 -4.93 -1.38 -3.80
N ILE A 55 -5.83 -0.44 -4.05
CA ILE A 55 -6.40 -0.20 -5.37
C ILE A 55 -5.79 1.05 -6.04
N HIS A 56 -5.80 1.08 -7.36
CA HIS A 56 -5.45 2.28 -8.11
C HIS A 56 -6.56 3.34 -7.97
N PRO A 57 -6.25 4.65 -7.87
CA PRO A 57 -7.24 5.72 -7.76
C PRO A 57 -8.33 5.68 -8.83
N ILE A 58 -8.01 5.22 -10.04
CA ILE A 58 -9.00 5.10 -11.11
C ILE A 58 -10.11 4.10 -10.78
N THR A 59 -9.81 3.04 -10.02
CA THR A 59 -10.79 2.07 -9.54
C THR A 59 -11.73 2.72 -8.54
N LEU A 60 -11.21 3.56 -7.64
CA LEU A 60 -12.04 4.32 -6.70
C LEU A 60 -12.97 5.29 -7.43
N VAL A 61 -12.47 6.01 -8.44
CA VAL A 61 -13.30 6.90 -9.26
C VAL A 61 -14.39 6.10 -9.98
N LYS A 62 -14.04 4.95 -10.57
CA LYS A 62 -15.01 4.04 -11.20
C LYS A 62 -16.14 3.65 -10.24
N MET A 63 -15.81 3.27 -9.00
CA MET A 63 -16.80 2.98 -7.96
C MET A 63 -17.68 4.17 -7.62
N ALA A 64 -17.11 5.38 -7.50
CA ALA A 64 -17.85 6.59 -7.16
C ALA A 64 -18.90 6.98 -8.21
N TYR A 65 -18.67 6.62 -9.48
CA TYR A 65 -19.61 6.82 -10.58
C TYR A 65 -20.49 5.61 -10.85
N CYS A 66 -20.43 4.56 -10.02
CA CYS A 66 -21.15 3.31 -10.20
C CYS A 66 -20.89 2.65 -11.57
N LEU A 67 -19.66 2.76 -12.07
CA LEU A 67 -19.19 2.19 -13.34
C LEU A 67 -18.55 0.80 -13.17
#